data_AF-A0A814LXT8-F1
#
_entry.id   AF-A0A814LXT8-F1
#
_cell.length_a   1.000
_cell.length_b   1.000
_cell.length_c   1.000
_cell.angle_alpha   90.00
_cell.angle_beta   90.00
_cell.angle_gamma   90.00
#
_symmetry.space_group_name_H-M   'P 1'
#
loop_
_entity.id
_entity.type
_entity.pdbx_description
1 polymer ?
#
loop_
_entity_poly.entity_id
_entity_poly.type
_entity_poly.pdbx_seq_one_letter_code
_entity_poly.pdbx_strand_id
1 'polypeptide(L)'
;MSSDEEERKLKKLIFKNPVEVQKARLDRLMNNPEKAVFIPEKRDAKLPRAFQPHEYVRNVMGASAGAGSGEFDIYRGCRRRQMIREAFLHREAKEKEANEQWLNKVETSKNKAENQTAKKRRKRMKRKQNMKNKKNTNGQKSNKSDETDSSSSSGSASEDEGEKPSNVEAVVLETPAVQKEDNQSNKEPSSPVKQKQQQQQQHHEKTDVRKHLRHRQDSSSDEEQK
;
A
#
# COMPACT_ATOMS: atom_id res chain seq x y z
N MET A 1 13.88 -40.07 -29.73
CA MET A 1 14.45 -39.09 -28.78
C MET A 1 13.30 -38.59 -27.92
N SER A 2 13.39 -38.77 -26.59
CA SER A 2 12.26 -38.56 -25.66
C SER A 2 11.96 -37.07 -25.47
N SER A 3 10.67 -36.68 -25.42
CA SER A 3 10.22 -35.30 -25.20
C SER A 3 10.81 -34.65 -23.94
N ASP A 4 11.19 -35.47 -22.95
CA ASP A 4 11.82 -35.02 -21.70
C ASP A 4 13.26 -34.51 -21.88
N GLU A 5 13.97 -34.94 -22.92
CA GLU A 5 15.35 -34.50 -23.18
C GLU A 5 15.40 -33.10 -23.81
N GLU A 6 14.43 -32.76 -24.65
CA GLU A 6 14.30 -31.42 -25.26
C GLU A 6 13.90 -30.36 -24.23
N GLU A 7 13.02 -30.69 -23.27
CA GLU A 7 12.69 -29.76 -22.17
C GLU A 7 13.89 -29.45 -21.28
N ARG A 8 14.78 -30.42 -21.07
CA ARG A 8 16.01 -30.23 -20.26
C ARG A 8 17.02 -29.35 -20.98
N LYS A 9 17.13 -29.43 -22.31
CA LYS A 9 17.97 -28.52 -23.11
C LYS A 9 17.46 -27.08 -23.05
N LEU A 10 16.15 -26.86 -23.24
CA LEU A 10 15.54 -25.53 -23.18
C LEU A 10 15.73 -24.82 -21.83
N LYS A 11 15.71 -25.58 -20.72
CA LYS A 11 16.02 -25.06 -19.37
C LYS A 11 17.49 -24.67 -19.19
N LYS A 12 18.39 -25.18 -20.03
CA LYS A 12 19.84 -24.97 -20.00
C LYS A 12 20.31 -23.86 -20.95
N LEU A 13 19.43 -23.35 -21.82
CA LEU A 13 19.71 -22.21 -22.68
C LEU A 13 19.66 -20.91 -21.87
N ILE A 14 20.79 -20.20 -21.83
CA ILE A 14 20.89 -18.86 -21.27
C ILE A 14 20.47 -17.89 -22.37
N PHE A 15 19.27 -17.32 -22.24
CA PHE A 15 18.78 -16.27 -23.14
C PHE A 15 19.44 -14.93 -22.78
N LYS A 16 19.95 -14.22 -23.78
CA LYS A 16 20.63 -12.92 -23.57
C LYS A 16 19.69 -11.74 -23.77
N ASN A 17 18.68 -11.90 -24.64
CA ASN A 17 17.72 -10.86 -25.00
C ASN A 17 16.29 -11.25 -24.55
N PRO A 18 15.45 -10.33 -24.02
CA PRO A 18 14.04 -10.61 -23.75
C PRO A 18 13.27 -11.17 -24.96
N VAL A 19 13.64 -10.78 -26.19
CA VAL A 19 13.05 -11.32 -27.42
C VAL A 19 13.33 -12.82 -27.56
N GLU A 20 14.54 -13.28 -27.21
CA GLU A 20 14.91 -14.70 -27.23
C GLU A 20 14.10 -15.51 -26.20
N VAL A 21 13.85 -14.94 -25.02
CA VAL A 21 12.99 -15.57 -23.99
C VAL A 21 11.56 -15.73 -24.50
N GLN A 22 11.01 -14.69 -25.14
CA GLN A 22 9.67 -14.74 -25.72
C GLN A 22 9.59 -15.75 -26.87
N LYS A 23 10.59 -15.75 -27.76
CA LYS A 23 10.70 -16.72 -28.85
C LYS A 23 10.71 -18.15 -28.33
N ALA A 24 11.54 -18.47 -27.34
CA ALA A 24 11.58 -19.81 -26.74
C ALA A 24 10.25 -20.22 -26.06
N ARG A 25 9.54 -19.27 -25.43
CA ARG A 25 8.19 -19.52 -24.87
C ARG A 25 7.16 -19.76 -25.98
N LEU A 26 7.25 -19.02 -27.08
CA LEU A 26 6.37 -19.16 -28.24
C LEU A 26 6.63 -20.48 -28.96
N ASP A 27 7.89 -20.84 -29.21
CA ASP A 27 8.28 -22.14 -29.79
C ASP A 27 7.73 -23.28 -28.93
N ARG A 28 7.81 -23.18 -27.60
CA ARG A 28 7.21 -24.17 -26.68
C ARG A 28 5.68 -24.29 -26.81
N LEU A 29 4.97 -23.17 -26.99
CA LEU A 29 3.53 -23.14 -27.19
C LEU A 29 3.14 -23.71 -28.57
N MET A 30 3.91 -23.38 -29.61
CA MET A 30 3.65 -23.81 -30.99
C MET A 30 4.00 -25.27 -31.25
N ASN A 31 4.88 -25.87 -30.43
CA ASN A 31 5.17 -27.31 -30.51
C ASN A 31 3.93 -28.19 -30.23
N ASN A 32 2.93 -27.69 -29.51
CA ASN A 32 1.68 -28.42 -29.19
C ASN A 32 0.45 -27.49 -29.29
N PRO A 33 -0.01 -27.15 -30.50
CA PRO A 33 -1.07 -26.16 -30.70
C PRO A 33 -2.46 -26.64 -30.24
N GLU A 34 -2.69 -27.96 -30.16
CA GLU A 34 -3.96 -28.55 -29.71
C GLU A 34 -4.14 -28.47 -28.18
N LYS A 35 -3.06 -28.26 -27.42
CA LYS A 35 -3.12 -28.20 -25.97
C LYS A 35 -3.59 -26.82 -25.52
N ALA A 36 -4.73 -26.75 -24.83
CA ALA A 36 -5.21 -25.52 -24.23
C ALA A 36 -4.15 -24.91 -23.27
N VAL A 37 -3.88 -23.62 -23.44
CA VAL A 37 -2.92 -22.88 -22.61
C VAL A 37 -3.57 -22.57 -21.26
N PHE A 38 -2.87 -22.89 -20.17
CA PHE A 38 -3.30 -22.51 -18.83
C PHE A 38 -3.06 -21.01 -18.60
N ILE A 39 -4.13 -20.23 -18.59
CA ILE A 39 -4.11 -18.83 -18.17
C ILE A 39 -4.55 -18.80 -16.70
N PRO A 40 -3.66 -18.43 -15.75
CA PRO A 40 -4.04 -18.36 -14.36
C PRO A 40 -5.17 -17.35 -14.15
N GLU A 41 -6.27 -17.80 -13.55
CA GLU A 41 -7.32 -16.90 -13.09
C GLU A 41 -6.84 -16.02 -11.95
N LYS A 42 -7.49 -14.88 -11.75
CA LYS A 42 -7.17 -13.98 -10.64
C LYS A 42 -7.40 -14.73 -9.33
N ARG A 43 -6.35 -14.85 -8.52
CA ARG A 43 -6.48 -15.44 -7.18
C ARG A 43 -7.51 -14.67 -6.35
N ASP A 44 -8.43 -15.41 -5.73
CA ASP A 44 -9.33 -14.85 -4.74
C ASP A 44 -8.54 -14.27 -3.56
N ALA A 45 -9.08 -13.22 -2.95
CA ALA A 45 -8.53 -12.65 -1.74
C ALA A 45 -8.72 -13.69 -0.61
N LYS A 46 -7.69 -14.48 -0.34
CA LYS A 46 -7.72 -15.48 0.74
C LYS A 46 -7.87 -14.77 2.07
N LEU A 47 -9.06 -14.87 2.66
CA LEU A 47 -9.31 -14.43 4.01
C LEU A 47 -8.38 -15.20 4.96
N PRO A 48 -7.78 -14.54 5.96
CA PRO A 48 -7.02 -15.24 6.98
C PRO A 48 -7.87 -16.32 7.64
N ARG A 49 -7.27 -17.46 8.04
CA ARG A 49 -7.97 -18.53 8.78
C ARG A 49 -8.68 -18.03 10.04
N ALA A 50 -8.26 -16.89 10.58
CA ALA A 50 -8.92 -16.20 11.68
C ALA A 50 -10.37 -15.77 11.41
N PHE A 51 -10.77 -15.63 10.14
CA PHE A 51 -12.14 -15.31 9.73
C PHE A 51 -13.05 -16.53 9.61
N GLN A 52 -12.50 -17.73 9.77
CA GLN A 52 -13.24 -18.99 9.77
C GLN A 52 -13.25 -19.58 11.19
N PRO A 53 -14.01 -19.00 12.13
CA PRO A 53 -14.27 -19.66 13.40
C PRO A 53 -15.07 -20.95 13.15
N HIS A 54 -14.87 -21.95 13.99
CA HIS A 54 -15.66 -23.17 13.92
C HIS A 54 -17.06 -22.86 14.46
N GLU A 55 -18.11 -23.35 13.77
CA GLU A 55 -19.51 -23.11 14.16
C GLU A 55 -19.84 -23.71 15.53
N TYR A 56 -19.30 -24.90 15.82
CA TYR A 56 -19.51 -25.60 17.08
C TYR A 56 -18.18 -25.97 17.73
N VAL A 57 -18.04 -25.61 19.00
CA VAL A 57 -16.97 -26.11 19.87
C VAL A 57 -17.55 -27.27 20.67
N ARG A 58 -17.06 -28.49 20.43
CA ARG A 58 -17.57 -29.71 21.08
C ARG A 58 -17.05 -29.90 22.51
N ASN A 59 -15.91 -29.30 22.84
CA ASN A 59 -15.17 -29.58 24.06
C ASN A 59 -15.24 -28.39 25.04
N VAL A 60 -16.44 -27.83 25.25
CA VAL A 60 -16.63 -26.75 26.20
C VAL A 60 -16.77 -27.34 27.60
N MET A 61 -15.83 -27.05 28.48
CA MET A 61 -15.91 -27.42 29.89
C MET A 61 -16.91 -26.50 30.61
N GLY A 62 -17.59 -27.00 31.65
CA GLY A 62 -18.67 -26.26 32.32
C GLY A 62 -18.22 -24.88 32.85
N ALA A 63 -19.14 -23.92 32.90
CA ALA A 63 -18.83 -22.51 33.22
C ALA A 63 -18.20 -22.28 34.61
N SER A 64 -18.43 -23.19 35.56
CA SER A 64 -17.86 -23.15 36.91
C SER A 64 -16.63 -24.06 37.08
N ALA A 65 -16.18 -24.74 36.03
CA ALA A 65 -14.97 -25.56 36.09
C ALA A 65 -13.73 -24.67 36.22
N GLY A 66 -12.74 -25.10 37.00
CA GLY A 66 -11.48 -24.38 37.17
C GLY A 66 -10.63 -24.35 35.90
N ALA A 67 -9.59 -23.49 35.90
CA ALA A 67 -8.64 -23.43 34.79
C ALA A 67 -7.88 -24.75 34.63
N GLY A 68 -8.09 -25.44 33.51
CA GLY A 68 -7.36 -26.64 33.15
C GLY A 68 -5.97 -26.34 32.58
N SER A 69 -5.12 -27.36 32.49
CA SER A 69 -3.75 -27.22 31.96
C SER A 69 -3.68 -26.80 30.48
N GLY A 70 -4.72 -27.08 29.70
CA GLY A 70 -4.80 -26.72 28.27
C GLY A 70 -5.39 -25.35 27.97
N GLU A 71 -5.95 -24.65 28.96
CA GLU A 71 -6.67 -23.39 28.74
C GLU A 71 -5.75 -22.26 28.27
N PHE A 72 -4.49 -22.28 28.71
CA PHE A 72 -3.48 -21.30 28.28
C PHE A 72 -3.23 -21.34 26.77
N ASP A 73 -3.10 -22.54 26.19
CA ASP A 73 -2.87 -22.69 24.75
C ASP A 73 -4.10 -22.34 23.91
N ILE A 74 -5.29 -22.61 24.45
CA ILE A 74 -6.56 -22.18 23.85
C ILE A 74 -6.59 -20.65 23.77
N TYR A 75 -6.33 -19.96 24.89
CA TYR A 75 -6.26 -18.50 24.93
C TYR A 75 -5.21 -17.93 23.95
N ARG A 76 -4.00 -18.48 23.94
CA ARG A 76 -2.92 -18.08 23.01
C ARG A 76 -3.36 -18.21 21.55
N GLY A 77 -4.02 -19.31 21.20
CA GLY A 77 -4.57 -19.55 19.86
C GLY A 77 -5.68 -18.56 19.49
N CYS A 78 -6.64 -18.34 20.40
CA CYS A 78 -7.72 -17.37 20.23
C CYS A 78 -7.19 -15.95 20.07
N ARG A 79 -6.26 -15.52 20.92
CA ARG A 79 -5.64 -14.19 20.87
C ARG A 79 -4.90 -13.96 19.57
N ARG A 80 -4.11 -14.94 19.11
CA ARG A 80 -3.41 -14.83 17.82
C ARG A 80 -4.38 -14.69 16.65
N ARG A 81 -5.47 -15.49 16.63
CA ARG A 81 -6.51 -15.37 15.61
C ARG A 81 -7.16 -13.98 15.65
N GLN A 82 -7.50 -13.49 16.84
CA GLN A 82 -8.10 -12.18 17.01
C GLN A 82 -7.18 -11.05 16.51
N MET A 83 -5.90 -11.05 16.89
CA MET A 83 -4.94 -10.06 16.41
C MET A 83 -4.78 -10.06 14.89
N ILE A 84 -4.74 -11.25 14.26
CA ILE A 84 -4.69 -11.38 12.80
C ILE A 84 -5.97 -10.83 12.16
N ARG A 85 -7.13 -11.11 12.76
CA ARG A 85 -8.44 -10.62 12.29
C ARG A 85 -8.50 -9.09 12.33
N GLU A 86 -8.13 -8.50 13.46
CA GLU A 86 -8.12 -7.05 13.66
C GLU A 86 -7.13 -6.37 12.72
N ALA A 87 -5.91 -6.89 12.59
CA ALA A 87 -4.90 -6.35 11.68
C ALA A 87 -5.37 -6.37 10.21
N PHE A 88 -6.06 -7.44 9.79
CA PHE A 88 -6.64 -7.54 8.45
C PHE A 88 -7.76 -6.50 8.24
N LEU A 89 -8.71 -6.39 9.18
CA LEU A 89 -9.81 -5.42 9.09
C LEU A 89 -9.28 -3.98 9.02
N HIS A 90 -8.32 -3.63 9.87
CA HIS A 90 -7.70 -2.31 9.86
C HIS A 90 -6.97 -2.02 8.55
N ARG A 91 -6.25 -3.01 8.00
CA ARG A 91 -5.58 -2.87 6.71
C ARG A 91 -6.58 -2.66 5.58
N GLU A 92 -7.61 -3.51 5.51
CA GLU A 92 -8.64 -3.43 4.47
C GLU A 92 -9.40 -2.11 4.53
N ALA A 93 -9.73 -1.62 5.74
CA ALA A 93 -10.38 -0.32 5.92
C ALA A 93 -9.53 0.83 5.38
N LYS A 94 -8.22 0.84 5.68
CA LYS A 94 -7.29 1.86 5.16
C LYS A 94 -7.15 1.79 3.64
N GLU A 95 -7.06 0.58 3.08
CA GLU A 95 -6.98 0.38 1.62
C GLU A 95 -8.28 0.86 0.94
N LYS A 96 -9.46 0.59 1.51
CA LYS A 96 -10.75 1.08 1.00
C LYS A 96 -10.83 2.59 1.04
N GLU A 97 -10.52 3.21 2.17
CA GLU A 97 -10.54 4.67 2.32
C GLU A 97 -9.61 5.35 1.30
N ALA A 98 -8.38 4.85 1.15
CA ALA A 98 -7.43 5.39 0.17
C ALA A 98 -7.94 5.26 -1.28
N ASN A 99 -8.57 4.13 -1.62
CA ASN A 99 -9.15 3.90 -2.93
C ASN A 99 -10.35 4.82 -3.20
N GLU A 100 -11.24 5.00 -2.23
CA GLU A 100 -12.38 5.92 -2.33
C GLU A 100 -11.92 7.36 -2.52
N GLN A 101 -10.93 7.80 -1.73
CA GLN A 101 -10.34 9.13 -1.89
C GLN A 101 -9.71 9.31 -3.28
N TRP A 102 -9.03 8.29 -3.81
CA TRP A 102 -8.44 8.33 -5.13
C TRP A 102 -9.51 8.41 -6.23
N LEU A 103 -10.56 7.58 -6.16
CA LEU A 103 -11.68 7.59 -7.10
C LEU A 103 -12.38 8.95 -7.11
N ASN A 104 -12.65 9.52 -5.94
CA ASN A 104 -13.24 10.85 -5.80
C ASN A 104 -12.35 11.94 -6.43
N LYS A 105 -11.02 11.86 -6.26
CA LYS A 105 -10.07 12.78 -6.91
C LYS A 105 -10.06 12.66 -8.44
N VAL A 106 -10.16 11.44 -8.95
CA VAL A 106 -10.22 11.18 -10.40
C VAL A 106 -11.54 11.72 -10.98
N GLU A 107 -12.66 11.44 -10.33
CA GLU A 107 -13.99 11.88 -10.76
C GLU A 107 -14.10 13.41 -10.74
N THR A 108 -13.67 14.05 -9.64
CA THR A 108 -13.71 15.52 -9.55
C THR A 108 -12.81 16.18 -10.59
N SER A 109 -11.62 15.63 -10.86
CA SER A 109 -10.72 16.08 -11.93
C SER A 109 -11.36 15.93 -13.32
N LYS A 110 -12.01 14.79 -13.58
CA LYS A 110 -12.73 14.52 -14.83
C LYS A 110 -13.88 15.51 -15.02
N ASN A 111 -14.71 15.71 -14.00
CA ASN A 111 -15.85 16.65 -14.04
C ASN A 111 -15.37 18.10 -14.25
N LYS A 112 -14.28 18.52 -13.61
CA LYS A 112 -13.67 19.85 -13.85
C LYS A 112 -13.21 19.99 -15.29
N ALA A 113 -12.51 19.01 -15.85
CA ALA A 113 -12.06 19.02 -17.23
C ALA A 113 -13.22 19.03 -18.24
N GLU A 114 -14.27 18.26 -17.98
CA GLU A 114 -15.49 18.20 -18.79
C GLU A 114 -16.26 19.53 -18.74
N ASN A 115 -16.43 20.13 -17.56
CA ASN A 115 -17.08 21.43 -17.40
C ASN A 115 -16.34 22.53 -18.16
N GLN A 116 -15.01 22.57 -18.06
CA GLN A 116 -14.21 23.54 -18.82
C GLN A 116 -14.29 23.30 -20.33
N THR A 117 -14.25 22.04 -20.75
CA THR A 117 -14.39 21.66 -22.16
C THR A 117 -15.80 22.00 -22.70
N ALA A 118 -16.84 21.75 -21.92
CA ALA A 118 -18.24 22.06 -22.25
C ALA A 118 -18.46 23.58 -22.35
N LYS A 119 -17.93 24.38 -21.40
CA LYS A 119 -17.96 25.85 -21.45
C LYS A 119 -17.33 26.37 -22.74
N LYS A 120 -16.13 25.87 -23.09
CA LYS A 120 -15.43 26.24 -24.35
C LYS A 120 -16.19 25.76 -25.59
N ARG A 121 -16.71 24.54 -25.59
CA ARG A 121 -17.51 23.97 -26.70
C ARG A 121 -18.79 24.79 -26.93
N ARG A 122 -19.52 25.15 -25.87
CA ARG A 122 -20.72 26.01 -25.92
C ARG A 122 -20.41 27.36 -26.55
N LYS A 123 -19.32 28.03 -26.12
CA LYS A 123 -18.86 29.29 -26.72
C LYS A 123 -18.59 29.15 -28.23
N ARG A 124 -17.87 28.10 -28.65
CA ARG A 124 -17.60 27.83 -30.08
C ARG A 124 -18.87 27.55 -30.88
N MET A 125 -19.81 26.77 -30.34
CA MET A 125 -21.08 26.47 -31.00
C MET A 125 -21.95 27.71 -31.16
N LYS A 126 -22.04 28.57 -30.13
CA LYS A 126 -22.73 29.86 -30.22
C LYS A 126 -22.11 30.76 -31.30
N ARG A 127 -20.77 30.86 -31.35
CA ARG A 127 -20.08 31.62 -32.41
C ARG A 127 -20.37 31.04 -33.81
N LYS A 128 -20.34 29.71 -33.96
CA LYS A 128 -20.65 29.03 -35.22
C LYS A 128 -22.10 29.29 -35.67
N GLN A 129 -23.05 29.25 -34.75
CA GLN A 129 -24.46 29.55 -35.02
C GLN A 129 -24.65 31.02 -35.44
N ASN A 130 -24.05 31.97 -34.72
CA ASN A 130 -24.12 33.39 -35.07
C ASN A 130 -23.52 33.67 -36.46
N MET A 131 -22.38 33.03 -36.81
CA MET A 131 -21.78 33.17 -38.15
C MET A 131 -22.69 32.59 -39.25
N LYS A 132 -23.33 31.44 -39.01
CA LYS A 132 -24.31 30.86 -39.95
C LYS A 132 -25.51 31.79 -40.14
N ASN A 133 -26.06 32.32 -39.05
CA ASN A 133 -27.19 33.24 -39.11
C ASN A 133 -26.82 34.51 -39.89
N LYS A 134 -25.64 35.09 -39.64
CA LYS A 134 -25.15 36.27 -40.38
C LYS A 134 -24.94 35.98 -41.89
N LYS A 135 -24.44 34.79 -42.24
CA LYS A 135 -24.31 34.37 -43.64
C LYS A 135 -25.67 34.20 -44.32
N ASN A 136 -26.66 33.63 -43.63
CA ASN A 136 -28.00 33.46 -44.17
C ASN A 136 -28.74 34.80 -44.32
N THR A 137 -28.55 35.76 -43.41
CA THR A 137 -29.14 37.10 -43.52
C THR A 137 -28.45 37.96 -44.58
N ASN A 138 -27.13 37.84 -44.77
CA ASN A 138 -26.41 38.59 -45.79
C ASN A 138 -26.48 37.95 -47.19
N GLY A 139 -26.74 36.64 -47.29
CA GLY A 139 -26.98 35.96 -48.57
C GLY A 139 -28.30 36.35 -49.26
N GLN A 140 -29.23 37.00 -48.55
CA GLN A 140 -30.40 37.67 -49.15
C GLN A 140 -30.15 39.13 -49.53
N LYS A 141 -28.99 39.72 -49.17
CA LYS A 141 -28.62 41.10 -49.47
C LYS A 141 -27.42 41.24 -50.40
N SER A 142 -26.94 40.16 -51.02
CA SER A 142 -25.96 40.26 -52.10
C SER A 142 -26.66 40.56 -53.43
N ASN A 143 -27.20 41.77 -53.53
CA ASN A 143 -27.02 42.58 -54.71
C ASN A 143 -26.71 43.98 -54.19
N LYS A 144 -25.47 44.43 -54.44
CA LYS A 144 -24.90 45.79 -54.30
C LYS A 144 -23.96 46.02 -53.09
N SER A 145 -22.67 46.18 -53.44
CA SER A 145 -21.62 47.04 -52.84
C SER A 145 -21.25 46.83 -51.36
N ASP A 146 -20.03 47.02 -50.87
CA ASP A 146 -18.67 47.23 -51.36
C ASP A 146 -17.81 47.13 -50.07
N GLU A 147 -16.50 46.96 -50.25
CA GLU A 147 -15.41 47.13 -49.30
C GLU A 147 -15.72 47.98 -48.05
N THR A 148 -15.57 47.40 -46.85
CA THR A 148 -15.10 48.13 -45.66
C THR A 148 -14.52 47.16 -44.64
N ASP A 149 -13.21 47.29 -44.51
CA ASP A 149 -12.37 46.79 -43.43
C ASP A 149 -13.02 47.06 -42.05
N SER A 150 -13.18 46.02 -41.24
CA SER A 150 -13.68 46.14 -39.88
C SER A 150 -12.96 45.12 -38.99
N SER A 151 -11.70 45.46 -38.73
CA SER A 151 -10.97 45.03 -37.55
C SER A 151 -11.76 45.42 -36.29
N SER A 152 -12.58 44.50 -35.78
CA SER A 152 -13.35 44.71 -34.56
C SER A 152 -12.96 43.68 -33.50
N SER A 153 -12.03 44.12 -32.65
CA SER A 153 -11.89 43.78 -31.24
C SER A 153 -11.89 42.29 -30.87
N SER A 154 -10.69 41.70 -30.94
CA SER A 154 -10.34 40.53 -30.14
C SER A 154 -10.11 40.95 -28.68
N GLY A 155 -11.20 41.16 -27.94
CA GLY A 155 -11.13 41.61 -26.55
C GLY A 155 -12.37 41.22 -25.78
N SER A 156 -12.42 39.98 -25.29
CA SER A 156 -13.32 39.64 -24.20
C SER A 156 -12.59 38.67 -23.28
N ALA A 157 -11.60 39.24 -22.60
CA ALA A 157 -11.19 38.81 -21.29
C ALA A 157 -12.34 39.10 -20.34
N SER A 158 -12.79 38.08 -19.62
CA SER A 158 -13.55 38.24 -18.38
C SER A 158 -13.18 37.03 -17.53
N GLU A 159 -12.20 37.30 -16.69
CA GLU A 159 -11.99 36.85 -15.31
C GLU A 159 -12.58 35.50 -14.91
N ASP A 160 -11.68 34.59 -14.58
CA ASP A 160 -11.91 33.40 -13.77
C ASP A 160 -10.70 33.38 -12.83
N GLU A 161 -10.90 33.82 -11.59
CA GLU A 161 -9.92 33.81 -10.50
C GLU A 161 -9.32 32.41 -10.37
N GLY A 162 -8.11 32.26 -10.93
CA GLY A 162 -7.26 31.12 -10.73
C GLY A 162 -6.25 31.47 -9.66
N GLU A 163 -6.41 30.87 -8.48
CA GLU A 163 -5.34 30.78 -7.49
C GLU A 163 -4.08 30.25 -8.19
N LYS A 164 -3.05 31.10 -8.24
CA LYS A 164 -1.71 30.70 -8.66
C LYS A 164 -1.05 29.95 -7.50
N PRO A 165 -0.60 28.70 -7.67
CA PRO A 165 0.42 28.15 -6.79
C PRO A 165 1.73 28.89 -7.07
N SER A 166 2.24 29.59 -6.06
CA SER A 166 3.58 30.15 -6.06
C SER A 166 4.63 29.04 -5.98
N ASN A 167 5.74 29.29 -6.68
CA ASN A 167 7.05 28.68 -6.51
C ASN A 167 7.28 27.25 -7.04
N VAL A 168 7.72 27.16 -8.30
CA VAL A 168 8.52 26.04 -8.80
C VAL A 168 9.99 26.40 -8.63
N GLU A 169 10.55 26.04 -7.47
CA GLU A 169 11.97 25.73 -7.37
C GLU A 169 12.21 24.35 -7.98
N ALA A 170 13.25 24.27 -8.80
CA ALA A 170 13.70 23.05 -9.44
C ALA A 170 14.08 22.01 -8.38
N VAL A 171 13.29 20.94 -8.26
CA VAL A 171 13.71 19.70 -7.60
C VAL A 171 13.71 18.61 -8.66
N VAL A 172 14.93 18.20 -8.96
CA VAL A 172 15.32 17.06 -9.78
C VAL A 172 14.50 15.82 -9.37
N LEU A 173 13.95 15.13 -10.36
CA LEU A 173 13.34 13.81 -10.23
C LEU A 173 14.41 12.80 -9.78
N GLU A 174 14.63 12.69 -8.48
CA GLU A 174 15.20 11.48 -7.89
C GLU A 174 14.06 10.45 -7.76
N THR A 175 14.19 9.39 -8.55
CA THR A 175 13.55 8.09 -8.31
C THR A 175 13.66 7.74 -6.82
N PRO A 176 12.61 7.22 -6.15
CA PRO A 176 12.82 6.60 -4.85
C PRO A 176 13.62 5.31 -5.08
N ALA A 177 14.94 5.46 -4.99
CA ALA A 177 15.83 4.39 -4.62
C ALA A 177 15.27 3.78 -3.34
N VAL A 178 15.04 2.47 -3.43
CA VAL A 178 14.86 1.56 -2.30
C VAL A 178 15.81 1.97 -1.18
N GLN A 179 15.28 2.61 -0.15
CA GLN A 179 16.00 2.71 1.12
C GLN A 179 16.03 1.30 1.69
N LYS A 180 17.22 0.70 1.61
CA LYS A 180 17.66 -0.35 2.50
C LYS A 180 17.54 0.21 3.92
N GLU A 181 16.45 -0.13 4.58
CA GLU A 181 16.45 -0.25 6.03
C GLU A 181 17.48 -1.32 6.37
N ASP A 182 18.53 -0.91 7.07
CA ASP A 182 19.56 -1.82 7.56
C ASP A 182 18.92 -2.85 8.47
N ASN A 183 18.87 -4.04 7.91
CA ASN A 183 18.54 -5.28 8.58
C ASN A 183 19.68 -5.61 9.55
N GLN A 184 19.57 -5.14 10.79
CA GLN A 184 20.17 -5.79 11.96
C GLN A 184 19.09 -6.11 12.99
N SER A 185 18.35 -7.19 12.75
CA SER A 185 17.88 -8.06 13.85
C SER A 185 17.45 -9.44 13.35
N ASN A 186 18.31 -10.11 12.59
CA ASN A 186 18.34 -11.57 12.66
C ASN A 186 18.95 -11.95 14.01
N LYS A 187 18.09 -12.22 14.99
CA LYS A 187 18.45 -13.04 16.15
C LYS A 187 17.49 -14.21 16.19
N GLU A 188 17.97 -15.34 15.67
CA GLU A 188 17.38 -16.64 15.93
C GLU A 188 17.11 -16.82 17.43
N PRO A 189 16.08 -17.60 17.82
CA PRO A 189 15.82 -17.89 19.22
C PRO A 189 16.96 -18.74 19.80
N SER A 190 17.93 -18.07 20.44
CA SER A 190 18.94 -18.74 21.24
C SER A 190 18.29 -19.38 22.47
N SER A 191 18.49 -20.70 22.57
CA SER A 191 18.37 -21.59 23.73
C SER A 191 18.27 -20.96 25.14
N PRO A 192 17.53 -21.58 26.08
CA PRO A 192 17.13 -21.03 27.38
C PRO A 192 18.25 -21.05 28.45
N VAL A 193 19.38 -20.39 28.21
CA VAL A 193 20.53 -20.39 29.15
C VAL A 193 20.93 -18.99 29.65
N LYS A 194 20.52 -17.90 29.00
CA LYS A 194 21.00 -16.55 29.36
C LYS A 194 20.11 -15.70 30.28
N GLN A 195 18.88 -16.11 30.59
CA GLN A 195 18.04 -15.40 31.58
C GLN A 195 18.44 -15.69 33.05
N LYS A 196 19.25 -16.73 33.30
CA LYS A 196 19.70 -17.08 34.65
C LYS A 196 20.88 -16.22 35.15
N GLN A 197 21.60 -15.55 34.26
CA GLN A 197 22.77 -14.73 34.63
C GLN A 197 22.41 -13.30 35.07
N GLN A 198 21.37 -12.69 34.51
CA GLN A 198 20.94 -11.35 34.95
C GLN A 198 20.25 -11.36 36.33
N GLN A 199 19.56 -12.45 36.70
CA GLN A 199 18.96 -12.58 38.03
C GLN A 199 20.01 -12.89 39.12
N GLN A 200 21.14 -13.51 38.77
CA GLN A 200 22.24 -13.77 39.71
C GLN A 200 23.07 -12.52 40.05
N GLN A 201 23.21 -11.58 39.11
CA GLN A 201 23.92 -10.32 39.34
C GLN A 201 23.14 -9.39 40.31
N GLN A 202 21.82 -9.33 40.18
CA GLN A 202 20.97 -8.54 41.10
C GLN A 202 20.90 -9.12 42.52
N HIS A 203 21.18 -10.41 42.70
CA HIS A 203 21.26 -11.03 44.02
C HIS A 203 22.60 -10.79 44.72
N HIS A 204 23.71 -10.62 43.98
CA HIS A 204 25.03 -10.33 44.58
C HIS A 204 25.15 -8.87 45.07
N GLU A 205 24.63 -7.89 44.32
CA GLU A 205 24.67 -6.48 44.76
C GLU A 205 23.86 -6.24 46.05
N LYS A 206 22.74 -6.95 46.23
CA LYS A 206 21.93 -6.84 47.45
C LYS A 206 22.57 -7.50 48.67
N THR A 207 23.50 -8.44 48.48
CA THR A 207 24.23 -9.08 49.60
C THR A 207 25.42 -8.26 50.09
N ASP A 208 26.05 -7.45 49.24
CA ASP A 208 27.19 -6.61 49.64
C ASP A 208 26.79 -5.37 50.43
N VAL A 209 25.64 -4.76 50.13
CA VAL A 209 25.10 -3.63 50.92
C VAL A 209 24.70 -4.09 52.34
N ARG A 210 24.24 -5.34 52.50
CA ARG A 210 23.82 -5.88 53.81
C ARG A 210 24.99 -6.25 54.73
N LYS A 211 26.16 -6.58 54.17
CA LYS A 211 27.39 -6.82 54.95
C LYS A 211 28.00 -5.51 55.48
N HIS A 212 27.95 -4.43 54.71
CA HIS A 212 28.51 -3.13 55.13
C HIS A 212 27.65 -2.42 56.19
N LEU A 213 26.35 -2.71 56.28
CA LEU A 213 25.48 -2.13 57.30
C LEU A 213 25.60 -2.82 58.68
N ARG A 214 25.96 -4.11 58.71
CA ARG A 214 26.17 -4.84 59.97
C ARG A 214 27.48 -4.48 60.67
N HIS A 215 28.52 -4.09 59.93
CA HIS A 215 29.81 -3.73 60.52
C HIS A 215 29.84 -2.33 61.16
N ARG A 216 28.74 -1.56 61.04
CA ARG A 216 28.62 -0.20 61.61
C ARG A 216 27.79 -0.14 62.89
N GLN A 217 27.16 -1.24 63.30
CA GLN A 217 26.36 -1.28 64.54
C GLN A 217 27.07 -1.95 65.73
N ASP A 218 28.13 -2.74 65.49
CA ASP A 218 28.89 -3.38 66.57
C ASP A 218 30.04 -2.51 67.13
N SER A 219 30.24 -1.28 66.61
CA SER A 219 31.31 -0.38 67.05
C SER A 219 30.85 0.84 67.86
N SER A 220 29.61 0.85 68.37
CA SER A 220 29.09 1.99 69.17
C SER A 220 28.56 1.60 70.56
N SER A 221 29.05 0.51 71.16
CA SER A 221 28.59 0.06 72.50
C SER A 221 29.67 -0.01 73.58
N ASP A 222 30.89 0.49 73.35
CA ASP A 222 31.99 0.46 74.33
C ASP A 222 32.54 1.86 74.72
N GLU A 223 31.67 2.84 74.96
CA GLU A 223 32.05 4.06 75.72
C GLU A 223 30.90 4.51 76.62
N GLU A 224 30.66 3.81 77.74
CA GLU A 224 29.88 4.38 78.83
C GLU A 224 30.11 3.66 80.17
N GLN A 225 31.36 3.56 80.64
CA GLN A 225 31.65 3.41 82.08
C GLN A 225 33.02 4.00 82.45
N LYS A 226 33.03 5.26 82.94
CA LYS A 226 33.86 5.67 84.07
C LYS A 226 33.32 6.92 84.75
#